data_AF-A0A8T7IVB1-F1
#
_entry.id   AF-A0A8T7IVB1-F1
#
_cell.length_a   1.000
_cell.length_b   1.000
_cell.length_c   1.000
_cell.angle_alpha   90.00
_cell.angle_beta   90.00
_cell.angle_gamma   90.00
#
_symmetry.space_group_name_H-M   'P 1'
#
loop_
_entity.id
_entity.type
_entity.pdbx_description
1 polymer ?
#
loop_
_entity_poly.entity_id
_entity_poly.type
_entity_poly.pdbx_seq_one_letter_code
_entity_poly.pdbx_strand_id
1 'polypeptide(L)'
;MNLDEMKKTWLQESDDSASAIKINQTLLTEMKINKQMQQLSNIKWARMLESLVFFGCVILLGQYLAQDFATSAPKISALILIVFAIIGMAGNIGQVVLISRIDFSQPIGQLQKTMYQVCGHKLLLTKLLLMSTPFYLAYVFIGFDVLLGVDLFVHLEQHMIWFYSTTSMLLLALTAWFSLKLHYKNININWVKRTIQLIVGERLVTIAQFINHIESDEENRVKGK
;
A
#
# COMPACT_ATOMS: atom_id res chain seq x y z
N MET A 1 43.06 0.74 25.32
CA MET A 1 41.64 0.47 25.63
C MET A 1 41.65 -0.48 26.82
N ASN A 2 41.14 -0.06 27.97
CA ASN A 2 41.30 -0.77 29.23
C ASN A 2 40.14 -1.77 29.45
N LEU A 3 40.40 -2.97 29.97
CA LEU A 3 39.36 -4.02 30.16
C LEU A 3 38.27 -3.56 31.13
N ASP A 4 38.62 -2.72 32.09
CA ASP A 4 37.69 -2.09 33.02
C ASP A 4 36.77 -1.04 32.34
N GLU A 5 37.24 -0.38 31.28
CA GLU A 5 36.39 0.50 30.46
C GLU A 5 35.37 -0.32 29.66
N MET A 6 35.77 -1.44 29.07
CA MET A 6 34.84 -2.30 28.30
C MET A 6 33.76 -2.91 29.17
N LYS A 7 34.09 -3.34 30.40
CA LYS A 7 33.12 -3.89 31.35
C LYS A 7 32.11 -2.82 31.81
N LYS A 8 32.58 -1.59 31.98
CA LYS A 8 31.75 -0.45 32.38
C LYS A 8 30.79 0.00 31.27
N THR A 9 31.26 0.03 30.02
CA THR A 9 30.41 0.29 28.84
C THR A 9 29.35 -0.79 28.67
N TRP A 10 29.71 -2.07 28.86
CA TRP A 10 28.80 -3.19 28.70
C TRP A 10 27.72 -3.28 29.80
N LEU A 11 28.08 -2.95 31.05
CA LEU A 11 27.11 -2.84 32.16
C LEU A 11 26.16 -1.66 31.97
N GLN A 12 26.69 -0.51 31.51
CA GLN A 12 25.89 0.69 31.27
C GLN A 12 24.90 0.51 30.09
N GLU A 13 25.32 -0.18 29.03
CA GLU A 13 24.47 -0.53 27.89
C GLU A 13 23.37 -1.55 28.24
N SER A 14 23.62 -2.41 29.25
CA SER A 14 22.63 -3.35 29.76
C SER A 14 21.55 -2.70 30.64
N ASP A 15 21.90 -1.67 31.43
CA ASP A 15 20.96 -0.89 32.24
C ASP A 15 20.13 0.09 31.39
N ASP A 16 20.76 0.73 30.40
CA ASP A 16 20.06 1.58 29.43
C ASP A 16 19.10 0.76 28.56
N SER A 17 19.49 -0.46 28.17
CA SER A 17 18.60 -1.41 27.49
C SER A 17 17.44 -1.86 28.38
N ALA A 18 17.68 -2.19 29.65
CA ALA A 18 16.62 -2.65 30.55
C ALA A 18 15.58 -1.56 30.85
N SER A 19 16.04 -0.31 31.02
CA SER A 19 15.17 0.85 31.23
C SER A 19 14.40 1.25 29.97
N ALA A 20 15.04 1.22 28.80
CA ALA A 20 14.38 1.37 27.50
C ALA A 20 13.34 0.27 27.26
N ILE A 21 13.65 -0.99 27.55
CA ILE A 21 12.71 -2.12 27.45
C ILE A 21 11.49 -1.91 28.35
N LYS A 22 11.66 -1.42 29.57
CA LYS A 22 10.57 -1.22 30.54
C LYS A 22 9.67 -0.04 30.17
N ILE A 23 10.25 1.08 29.71
CA ILE A 23 9.50 2.25 29.23
C ILE A 23 8.75 1.92 27.94
N ASN A 24 9.41 1.20 27.04
CA ASN A 24 8.85 0.68 25.80
C ASN A 24 7.67 -0.26 26.08
N GLN A 25 7.79 -1.18 27.02
CA GLN A 25 6.66 -2.00 27.49
C GLN A 25 5.50 -1.15 28.01
N THR A 26 5.76 -0.06 28.72
CA THR A 26 4.70 0.78 29.31
C THR A 26 3.94 1.56 28.23
N LEU A 27 4.64 2.12 27.22
CA LEU A 27 4.05 2.80 26.06
C LEU A 27 3.30 1.83 25.11
N LEU A 28 3.83 0.61 24.94
CA LEU A 28 3.15 -0.48 24.23
C LEU A 28 1.88 -0.93 24.96
N THR A 29 1.87 -0.88 26.30
CA THR A 29 0.69 -1.21 27.12
C THR A 29 -0.39 -0.12 27.02
N GLU A 30 0.01 1.15 26.85
CA GLU A 30 -0.92 2.27 26.59
C GLU A 30 -1.52 2.29 25.17
N MET A 31 -0.82 1.75 24.17
CA MET A 31 -1.43 1.42 22.87
C MET A 31 -2.45 0.29 23.05
N LYS A 32 -3.68 0.57 23.52
CA LYS A 32 -4.85 -0.34 23.62
C LYS A 32 -4.71 -1.60 22.74
N ILE A 33 -4.01 -2.60 23.26
CA ILE A 33 -3.39 -3.68 22.47
C ILE A 33 -4.48 -4.43 21.70
N ASN A 34 -5.64 -4.60 22.32
CA ASN A 34 -6.76 -5.31 21.70
C ASN A 34 -7.42 -4.51 20.56
N LYS A 35 -7.62 -3.19 20.72
CA LYS A 35 -8.32 -2.37 19.72
C LYS A 35 -7.47 -2.14 18.48
N GLN A 36 -6.17 -1.93 18.65
CA GLN A 36 -5.25 -1.73 17.52
C GLN A 36 -4.94 -3.05 16.81
N MET A 37 -4.75 -4.17 17.53
CA MET A 37 -4.62 -5.50 16.91
C MET A 37 -5.85 -5.90 16.10
N GLN A 38 -7.06 -5.63 16.62
CA GLN A 38 -8.31 -5.90 15.91
C GLN A 38 -8.48 -5.03 14.66
N GLN A 39 -7.96 -3.79 14.69
CA GLN A 39 -7.97 -2.93 13.50
C GLN A 39 -7.00 -3.44 12.43
N LEU A 40 -5.81 -3.91 12.82
CA LEU A 40 -4.86 -4.53 11.89
C LEU A 40 -5.42 -5.83 11.30
N SER A 41 -6.09 -6.66 12.09
CA SER A 41 -6.71 -7.89 11.59
C SER A 41 -7.84 -7.62 10.59
N ASN A 42 -8.67 -6.59 10.82
CA ASN A 42 -9.69 -6.18 9.86
C ASN A 42 -9.08 -5.69 8.53
N ILE A 43 -7.97 -4.96 8.58
CA ILE A 43 -7.25 -4.55 7.37
C ILE A 43 -6.70 -5.79 6.63
N LYS A 44 -6.12 -6.76 7.35
CA LYS A 44 -5.66 -8.03 6.74
C LYS A 44 -6.81 -8.76 6.05
N TRP A 45 -7.95 -8.91 6.72
CA TRP A 45 -9.13 -9.58 6.17
C TRP A 45 -9.68 -8.89 4.93
N ALA A 46 -9.80 -7.56 4.95
CA ALA A 46 -10.21 -6.81 3.77
C ALA A 46 -9.26 -7.05 2.59
N ARG A 47 -7.94 -7.06 2.82
CA ARG A 47 -6.95 -7.32 1.77
C ARG A 47 -6.98 -8.74 1.23
N MET A 48 -7.24 -9.72 2.09
CA MET A 48 -7.46 -11.10 1.65
C MET A 48 -8.69 -11.21 0.74
N LEU A 49 -9.79 -10.55 1.11
CA LEU A 49 -11.01 -10.52 0.29
C LEU A 49 -10.75 -9.82 -1.05
N GLU A 50 -10.09 -8.66 -1.07
CA GLU A 50 -9.69 -7.99 -2.31
C GLU A 50 -8.80 -8.87 -3.20
N SER A 51 -7.87 -9.64 -2.63
CA SER A 51 -7.03 -10.59 -3.39
C SER A 51 -7.86 -11.68 -4.07
N LEU A 52 -8.92 -12.18 -3.42
CA LEU A 52 -9.83 -13.15 -4.02
C LEU A 52 -10.59 -12.55 -5.22
N VAL A 53 -10.99 -11.29 -5.12
CA VAL A 53 -11.61 -10.57 -6.24
C VAL A 53 -10.64 -10.45 -7.41
N PHE A 54 -9.40 -9.99 -7.16
CA PHE A 54 -8.39 -9.91 -8.22
C PHE A 54 -8.07 -11.27 -8.83
N PHE A 55 -8.01 -12.33 -8.03
CA PHE A 55 -7.83 -13.69 -8.52
C PHE A 55 -8.96 -14.12 -9.45
N GLY A 56 -10.22 -13.83 -9.07
CA GLY A 56 -11.38 -14.02 -9.94
C GLY A 56 -11.26 -13.26 -11.26
N CYS A 57 -10.85 -11.99 -11.22
CA CYS A 57 -10.59 -11.20 -12.43
C CYS A 57 -9.52 -11.84 -13.33
N VAL A 58 -8.43 -12.35 -12.77
CA VAL A 58 -7.37 -13.04 -13.54
C VAL A 58 -7.93 -14.27 -14.25
N ILE A 59 -8.75 -15.07 -13.57
CA ILE A 59 -9.38 -16.25 -14.19
C ILE A 59 -10.32 -15.84 -15.32
N LEU A 60 -11.21 -14.88 -15.08
CA LEU A 60 -12.17 -14.41 -16.07
C LEU A 60 -11.49 -13.83 -17.31
N LEU A 61 -10.48 -12.97 -17.12
CA LEU A 61 -9.70 -12.40 -18.23
C LEU A 61 -8.88 -13.46 -18.95
N GLY A 62 -8.33 -14.45 -18.23
CA GLY A 62 -7.62 -15.57 -18.83
C GLY A 62 -8.51 -16.44 -19.71
N GLN A 63 -9.74 -16.72 -19.26
CA GLN A 63 -10.74 -17.43 -20.06
C GLN A 63 -11.13 -16.63 -21.30
N TYR A 64 -11.38 -15.33 -21.15
CA TYR A 64 -11.70 -14.43 -22.26
C TYR A 64 -10.60 -14.43 -23.34
N LEU A 65 -9.33 -14.40 -22.93
CA LEU A 65 -8.19 -14.46 -23.85
C LEU A 65 -8.04 -15.83 -24.55
N ALA A 66 -8.54 -16.91 -23.96
CA ALA A 66 -8.41 -18.27 -24.50
C ALA A 66 -9.48 -18.64 -25.54
N GLN A 67 -10.52 -17.81 -25.72
CA GLN A 67 -11.64 -18.11 -26.62
C GLN A 67 -11.24 -18.13 -28.10
N ASP A 68 -10.25 -17.33 -28.50
CA ASP A 68 -9.77 -17.25 -29.87
C ASP A 68 -8.36 -16.64 -29.91
N PHE A 69 -7.54 -17.01 -30.90
CA PHE A 69 -6.16 -16.53 -31.06
C PHE A 69 -6.02 -15.28 -31.94
N ALA A 70 -7.08 -14.80 -32.60
CA ALA A 70 -6.98 -13.59 -33.41
C ALA A 70 -6.70 -12.35 -32.55
N THR A 71 -5.65 -11.59 -32.86
CA THR A 71 -5.30 -10.38 -32.11
C THR A 71 -6.30 -9.27 -32.40
N SER A 72 -7.09 -8.89 -31.39
CA SER A 72 -8.05 -7.78 -31.46
C SER A 72 -7.77 -6.75 -30.36
N ALA A 73 -8.21 -5.51 -30.56
CA ALA A 73 -8.07 -4.44 -29.55
C ALA A 73 -8.62 -4.83 -28.17
N PRO A 74 -9.80 -5.49 -28.04
CA PRO A 74 -10.31 -5.98 -26.76
C PRO A 74 -9.35 -6.95 -26.06
N LYS A 75 -8.66 -7.83 -26.80
CA LYS A 75 -7.70 -8.78 -26.21
C LYS A 75 -6.44 -8.09 -25.71
N ILE A 76 -5.95 -7.09 -26.43
CA ILE A 76 -4.82 -6.25 -25.96
C ILE A 76 -5.22 -5.55 -24.64
N SER A 77 -6.42 -4.97 -24.59
CA SER A 77 -6.93 -4.36 -23.37
C SER A 77 -7.08 -5.38 -22.23
N ALA A 78 -7.60 -6.58 -22.49
CA ALA A 78 -7.72 -7.65 -21.49
C ALA A 78 -6.35 -8.08 -20.95
N LEU A 79 -5.32 -8.14 -21.80
CA LEU A 79 -3.94 -8.42 -21.38
C LEU A 79 -3.41 -7.30 -20.46
N ILE A 80 -3.64 -6.04 -20.79
CA ILE A 80 -3.23 -4.93 -19.91
C ILE A 80 -3.93 -5.05 -18.54
N LEU A 81 -5.23 -5.33 -18.54
CA LEU A 81 -5.99 -5.51 -17.31
C LEU A 81 -5.52 -6.72 -16.49
N ILE A 82 -5.13 -7.83 -17.13
CA ILE A 82 -4.62 -9.01 -16.41
C ILE A 82 -3.32 -8.68 -15.69
N VAL A 83 -2.44 -7.87 -16.29
CA VAL A 83 -1.20 -7.41 -15.66
C VAL A 83 -1.51 -6.59 -14.41
N PHE A 84 -2.44 -5.63 -14.50
CA PHE A 84 -2.86 -4.86 -13.32
C PHE A 84 -3.56 -5.70 -12.26
N ALA A 85 -4.35 -6.71 -12.65
CA ALA A 85 -4.98 -7.62 -11.72
C ALA A 85 -3.96 -8.47 -10.95
N ILE A 86 -2.94 -9.00 -11.64
CA ILE A 86 -1.82 -9.73 -11.02
C ILE A 86 -1.04 -8.82 -10.07
N ILE A 87 -0.74 -7.59 -10.50
CA ILE A 87 -0.08 -6.59 -9.66
C ILE A 87 -0.91 -6.30 -8.39
N GLY A 88 -2.22 -6.10 -8.53
CA GLY A 88 -3.14 -5.86 -7.41
C GLY A 88 -3.17 -7.03 -6.43
N MET A 89 -3.28 -8.24 -6.95
CA MET A 89 -3.24 -9.48 -6.17
C MET A 89 -1.93 -9.64 -5.41
N ALA A 90 -0.79 -9.56 -6.11
CA ALA A 90 0.54 -9.69 -5.50
C ALA A 90 0.79 -8.58 -4.47
N GLY A 91 0.35 -7.36 -4.77
CA GLY A 91 0.42 -6.22 -3.86
C GLY A 91 -0.37 -6.43 -2.57
N ASN A 92 -1.61 -6.91 -2.67
CA ASN A 92 -2.45 -7.19 -1.51
C ASN A 92 -1.90 -8.35 -0.67
N ILE A 93 -1.40 -9.42 -1.29
CA ILE A 93 -0.71 -10.51 -0.59
C ILE A 93 0.53 -9.99 0.13
N GLY A 94 1.37 -9.21 -0.55
CA GLY A 94 2.54 -8.56 0.05
C GLY A 94 2.18 -7.69 1.25
N GLN A 95 1.07 -6.96 1.17
CA GLN A 95 0.56 -6.16 2.27
C GLN A 95 0.11 -7.01 3.45
N VAL A 96 -0.59 -8.13 3.22
CA VAL A 96 -0.98 -9.08 4.28
C VAL A 96 0.24 -9.67 4.98
N VAL A 97 1.26 -10.08 4.22
CA VAL A 97 2.53 -10.59 4.77
C VAL A 97 3.20 -9.54 5.64
N LEU A 98 3.29 -8.29 5.15
CA LEU A 98 3.96 -7.21 5.87
C LEU A 98 3.23 -6.81 7.16
N ILE A 99 1.90 -6.74 7.15
CA ILE A 99 1.10 -6.49 8.36
C ILE A 99 1.21 -7.68 9.33
N SER A 100 1.37 -8.91 8.84
CA SER A 100 1.54 -10.09 9.70
C SER A 100 2.88 -10.15 10.42
N ARG A 101 3.89 -9.38 9.96
CA ARG A 101 5.18 -9.23 10.63
C ARG A 101 5.19 -8.19 11.74
N ILE A 102 4.10 -7.43 11.90
CA ILE A 102 3.98 -6.45 12.98
C ILE A 102 3.87 -7.21 14.30
N ASP A 103 4.96 -7.16 15.07
CA ASP A 103 5.02 -7.67 16.43
C ASP A 103 5.21 -6.49 17.39
N PHE A 104 4.20 -6.27 18.23
CA PHE A 104 4.21 -5.19 19.22
C PHE A 104 5.15 -5.47 20.39
N SER A 105 5.77 -6.65 20.45
CA SER A 105 6.75 -7.01 21.49
C SER A 105 8.18 -6.57 21.12
N GLN A 106 8.39 -6.10 19.88
CA GLN A 106 9.70 -5.66 19.38
C GLN A 106 10.09 -4.26 19.86
N PRO A 107 11.39 -3.90 19.84
CA PRO A 107 11.84 -2.54 20.11
C PRO A 107 11.14 -1.49 19.23
N ILE A 108 10.86 -0.30 19.79
CA ILE A 108 10.10 0.78 19.10
C ILE A 108 10.66 1.10 17.72
N GLY A 109 11.98 1.23 17.57
CA GLY A 109 12.59 1.51 16.27
C GLY A 109 12.34 0.43 15.20
N GLN A 110 12.25 -0.85 15.60
CA GLN A 110 11.89 -1.93 14.67
C GLN A 110 10.41 -1.90 14.29
N LEU A 111 9.53 -1.61 15.26
CA LEU A 111 8.11 -1.44 15.03
C LEU A 111 7.84 -0.25 14.08
N GLN A 112 8.53 0.87 14.28
CA GLN A 112 8.48 2.06 13.43
C GLN A 112 8.85 1.75 11.99
N LYS A 113 9.99 1.07 11.80
CA LYS A 113 10.47 0.67 10.48
C LYS A 113 9.45 -0.20 9.76
N THR A 114 8.86 -1.16 10.47
CA THR A 114 7.83 -2.05 9.92
C THR A 114 6.56 -1.28 9.55
N MET A 115 6.12 -0.33 10.38
CA MET A 115 4.97 0.54 10.08
C MET A 115 5.21 1.42 8.85
N TYR A 116 6.39 2.04 8.72
CA TYR A 116 6.74 2.82 7.53
C TYR A 116 6.81 1.97 6.27
N GLN A 117 7.29 0.72 6.37
CA GLN A 117 7.25 -0.21 5.25
C GLN A 117 5.81 -0.50 4.82
N VAL A 118 4.88 -0.74 5.76
CA VAL A 118 3.45 -0.94 5.45
C VAL A 118 2.86 0.29 4.75
N CYS A 119 3.14 1.48 5.27
CA CYS A 119 2.65 2.73 4.69
C CYS A 119 3.23 2.99 3.29
N GLY A 120 4.52 2.71 3.11
CA GLY A 120 5.23 2.82 1.83
C GLY A 120 4.68 1.85 0.79
N HIS A 121 4.53 0.58 1.17
CA HIS A 121 3.97 -0.46 0.30
C HIS A 121 2.56 -0.13 -0.16
N LYS A 122 1.69 0.34 0.76
CA LYS A 122 0.32 0.74 0.42
C LYS A 122 0.27 1.92 -0.55
N LEU A 123 1.13 2.92 -0.33
CA LEU A 123 1.22 4.08 -1.23
C LEU A 123 1.73 3.66 -2.61
N LEU A 124 2.76 2.82 -2.68
CA LEU A 124 3.30 2.31 -3.94
C LEU A 124 2.26 1.51 -4.72
N LEU A 125 1.59 0.56 -4.05
CA LEU A 125 0.54 -0.25 -4.65
C LEU A 125 -0.61 0.62 -5.19
N THR A 126 -1.02 1.63 -4.43
CA THR A 126 -2.08 2.56 -4.86
C THR A 126 -1.68 3.35 -6.10
N LYS A 127 -0.43 3.82 -6.18
CA LYS A 127 0.08 4.52 -7.37
C LYS A 127 0.09 3.60 -8.59
N LEU A 128 0.49 2.35 -8.40
CA LEU A 128 0.57 1.37 -9.47
C LEU A 128 -0.83 0.99 -9.99
N LEU A 129 -1.81 0.81 -9.09
CA LEU A 129 -3.21 0.61 -9.47
C LEU A 129 -3.83 1.87 -10.08
N LEU A 130 -3.44 3.07 -9.64
CA LEU A 130 -3.92 4.32 -10.24
C LEU A 130 -3.53 4.43 -11.71
N MET A 131 -2.38 3.88 -12.11
CA MET A 131 -1.96 3.80 -13.51
C MET A 131 -2.85 2.91 -14.38
N SER A 132 -3.76 2.11 -13.79
CA SER A 132 -4.75 1.34 -14.54
C SER A 132 -6.01 2.16 -14.88
N THR A 133 -6.26 3.27 -14.18
CA THR A 133 -7.43 4.16 -14.38
C THR A 133 -7.62 4.65 -15.82
N PRO A 134 -6.57 4.99 -16.59
CA PRO A 134 -6.71 5.39 -17.99
C PRO A 134 -7.35 4.30 -18.87
N PHE A 135 -7.34 3.04 -18.41
CA PHE A 135 -8.00 1.92 -19.07
C PHE A 135 -9.44 1.73 -18.58
N TYR A 136 -10.10 2.75 -18.03
CA TYR A 136 -11.45 2.67 -17.47
C TYR A 136 -12.46 2.00 -18.42
N LEU A 137 -12.37 2.30 -19.72
CA LEU A 137 -13.23 1.72 -20.74
C LEU A 137 -12.98 0.23 -20.96
N ALA A 138 -11.75 -0.25 -20.83
CA ALA A 138 -11.48 -1.68 -20.94
C ALA A 138 -12.29 -2.48 -19.91
N TYR A 139 -12.43 -1.96 -18.68
CA TYR A 139 -13.28 -2.59 -17.67
C TYR A 139 -14.76 -2.59 -18.07
N VAL A 140 -15.24 -1.53 -18.72
CA VAL A 140 -16.63 -1.43 -19.18
C VAL A 140 -16.88 -2.41 -20.34
N PHE A 141 -16.11 -2.32 -21.41
CA PHE A 141 -16.31 -3.15 -22.60
C PHE A 141 -16.16 -4.64 -22.28
N ILE A 142 -15.05 -5.03 -21.65
CA ILE A 142 -14.79 -6.43 -21.32
C ILE A 142 -15.77 -6.91 -20.23
N GLY A 143 -16.14 -6.04 -19.30
CA GLY A 143 -17.13 -6.37 -18.27
C GLY A 143 -18.50 -6.70 -18.86
N PHE A 144 -18.99 -5.89 -19.80
CA PHE A 144 -20.27 -6.16 -20.48
C PHE A 144 -20.22 -7.42 -21.34
N ASP A 145 -19.11 -7.64 -22.04
CA ASP A 145 -18.94 -8.83 -22.86
C ASP A 145 -18.88 -10.10 -21.99
N VAL A 146 -18.00 -10.14 -20.99
CA VAL A 146 -17.80 -11.33 -20.14
C VAL A 146 -18.99 -11.59 -19.22
N LEU A 147 -19.64 -10.56 -18.66
CA LEU A 147 -20.72 -10.75 -17.67
C LEU A 147 -22.11 -10.83 -18.28
N LEU A 148 -22.34 -10.15 -19.41
CA LEU A 148 -23.67 -10.03 -20.03
C LEU A 148 -23.72 -10.62 -21.45
N GLY A 149 -22.58 -11.03 -22.03
CA GLY A 149 -22.49 -11.50 -23.41
C GLY A 149 -22.74 -10.40 -24.44
N VAL A 150 -22.60 -9.13 -24.04
CA VAL A 150 -22.90 -7.97 -24.89
C VAL A 150 -21.60 -7.35 -25.38
N ASP A 151 -21.30 -7.54 -26.67
CA ASP A 151 -20.18 -6.88 -27.32
C ASP A 151 -20.51 -5.41 -27.65
N LEU A 152 -20.06 -4.53 -26.76
CA LEU A 152 -20.20 -3.08 -26.93
C LEU A 152 -19.26 -2.52 -28.02
N PHE A 153 -18.20 -3.23 -28.43
CA PHE A 153 -17.29 -2.76 -29.47
C PHE A 153 -17.97 -2.70 -30.84
N VAL A 154 -18.93 -3.58 -31.13
CA VAL A 154 -19.70 -3.58 -32.38
C VAL A 154 -20.51 -2.28 -32.56
N HIS A 155 -20.87 -1.65 -31.44
CA HIS A 155 -21.68 -0.43 -31.42
C HIS A 155 -20.84 0.85 -31.38
N LEU A 156 -19.50 0.76 -31.53
CA LEU A 156 -18.62 1.92 -31.47
C LEU A 156 -18.54 2.66 -32.79
N GLU A 157 -18.97 3.91 -32.77
CA GLU A 157 -18.71 4.82 -33.87
C GLU A 157 -17.30 5.41 -33.82
N GLN A 158 -16.76 5.80 -34.98
CA GLN A 158 -15.41 6.36 -35.12
C GLN A 158 -15.18 7.59 -34.23
N HIS A 159 -16.20 8.46 -34.09
CA HIS A 159 -16.09 9.66 -33.26
C HIS A 159 -15.97 9.32 -31.75
N MET A 160 -16.61 8.23 -31.30
CA MET A 160 -16.51 7.75 -29.93
C MET A 160 -15.12 7.18 -29.65
N ILE A 161 -14.54 6.43 -30.60
CA ILE A 161 -13.16 5.91 -30.50
C ILE A 161 -12.18 7.06 -30.27
N TRP A 162 -12.28 8.14 -31.05
CA TRP A 162 -11.42 9.33 -30.90
C TRP A 162 -11.59 10.02 -29.55
N PHE A 163 -12.84 10.19 -29.11
CA PHE A 163 -13.15 10.78 -27.82
C PHE A 163 -12.53 9.94 -26.68
N TYR A 164 -12.76 8.63 -26.69
CA TYR A 164 -12.26 7.69 -25.70
C TYR A 164 -10.74 7.56 -25.66
N SER A 165 -10.09 7.57 -26.82
CA SER A 165 -8.63 7.58 -26.90
C SER A 165 -8.07 8.85 -26.27
N THR A 166 -8.67 10.00 -26.58
CA THR A 166 -8.25 11.31 -26.07
C THR A 166 -8.45 11.42 -24.56
N THR A 167 -9.60 10.99 -24.04
CA THR A 167 -9.86 10.98 -22.59
C THR A 167 -8.91 10.04 -21.85
N SER A 168 -8.61 8.87 -22.44
CA SER A 168 -7.63 7.92 -21.87
C SER A 168 -6.22 8.51 -21.83
N MET A 169 -5.76 9.18 -22.90
CA MET A 169 -4.46 9.87 -22.89
C MET A 169 -4.41 10.98 -21.84
N LEU A 170 -5.48 11.77 -21.72
CA LEU A 170 -5.57 12.82 -20.71
C LEU A 170 -5.53 12.24 -19.29
N LEU A 171 -6.28 11.17 -19.03
CA LEU A 171 -6.26 10.46 -17.74
C LEU A 171 -4.89 9.85 -17.45
N LEU A 172 -4.19 9.32 -18.46
CA LEU A 172 -2.83 8.80 -18.30
C LEU A 172 -1.87 9.91 -17.86
N ALA A 173 -1.92 11.08 -18.50
CA ALA A 173 -1.12 12.22 -18.11
C ALA A 173 -1.44 12.69 -16.68
N LEU A 174 -2.73 12.79 -16.33
CA LEU A 174 -3.18 13.19 -14.99
C LEU A 174 -2.74 12.19 -13.91
N THR A 175 -2.93 10.90 -14.14
CA THR A 175 -2.56 9.84 -13.18
C THR A 175 -1.06 9.71 -13.01
N ALA A 176 -0.28 9.88 -14.09
CA ALA A 176 1.17 9.93 -14.03
C ALA A 176 1.65 11.16 -13.24
N TRP A 177 1.13 12.35 -13.55
CA TRP A 177 1.44 13.58 -12.82
C TRP A 177 1.11 13.46 -11.32
N PHE A 178 -0.08 12.95 -11.01
CA PHE A 178 -0.52 12.73 -9.64
C PHE A 178 0.37 11.73 -8.91
N SER A 179 0.76 10.63 -9.57
CA SER A 179 1.69 9.64 -9.03
C SER A 179 3.08 10.20 -8.75
N LEU A 180 3.59 11.10 -9.61
CA LEU A 180 4.86 11.77 -9.37
C LEU A 180 4.78 12.74 -8.18
N LYS A 181 3.67 13.44 -8.01
CA LYS A 181 3.44 14.33 -6.86
C LYS A 181 3.21 13.59 -5.55
N LEU A 182 2.59 12.40 -5.59
CA LEU A 182 2.40 11.52 -4.44
C LEU A 182 3.71 10.82 -4.03
N HIS A 183 4.53 11.56 -3.29
CA HIS A 183 5.74 11.06 -2.67
C HIS A 183 5.87 11.64 -1.25
N TYR A 184 6.42 10.89 -0.30
CA TYR A 184 6.65 11.37 1.07
C TYR A 184 7.54 12.63 1.13
N LYS A 185 8.40 12.83 0.14
CA LYS A 185 9.20 14.07 -0.03
C LYS A 185 8.34 15.32 -0.22
N ASN A 186 7.14 15.18 -0.76
CA ASN A 186 6.21 16.28 -1.03
C ASN A 186 5.15 16.43 0.07
N ILE A 187 5.32 15.78 1.24
CA ILE A 187 4.35 15.79 2.34
C ILE A 187 4.10 17.19 2.93
N ASN A 188 4.99 18.14 2.67
CA ASN A 188 4.81 19.54 3.08
C ASN A 188 3.64 20.23 2.34
N ILE A 189 3.17 19.66 1.23
CA ILE A 189 2.03 20.19 0.49
C ILE A 189 0.73 19.62 1.10
N ASN A 190 -0.16 20.51 1.56
CA ASN A 190 -1.38 20.12 2.30
C ASN A 190 -2.26 19.08 1.60
N TRP A 191 -2.48 19.22 0.30
CA TRP A 191 -3.29 18.25 -0.44
C TRP A 191 -2.58 16.89 -0.56
N VAL A 192 -1.25 16.87 -0.77
CA VAL A 192 -0.45 15.62 -0.83
C VAL A 192 -0.49 14.90 0.50
N LYS A 193 -0.33 15.63 1.61
CA LYS A 193 -0.44 15.09 2.98
C LYS A 193 -1.81 14.45 3.22
N ARG A 194 -2.90 15.17 2.90
CA ARG A 194 -4.27 14.66 3.04
C ARG A 194 -4.51 13.41 2.20
N THR A 195 -4.04 13.40 0.96
CA THR A 195 -4.18 12.24 0.08
C THR A 195 -3.38 11.04 0.59
N ILE A 196 -2.13 11.23 1.01
CA ILE A 196 -1.33 10.15 1.60
C ILE A 196 -1.99 9.63 2.88
N GLN A 197 -2.53 10.51 3.73
CA GLN A 197 -3.27 10.11 4.94
C GLN A 197 -4.53 9.30 4.61
N LEU A 198 -5.28 9.67 3.57
CA LEU A 198 -6.44 8.92 3.11
C LEU A 198 -6.04 7.55 2.54
N ILE A 199 -5.02 7.52 1.67
CA ILE A 199 -4.51 6.29 1.04
C ILE A 199 -3.94 5.34 2.08
N VAL A 200 -3.03 5.82 2.92
CA VAL A 200 -2.39 5.02 3.98
C VAL A 200 -3.42 4.63 5.03
N GLY A 201 -4.37 5.52 5.30
CA GLY A 201 -5.37 5.43 6.35
C GLY A 201 -4.88 6.17 7.58
N GLU A 202 -5.73 7.03 8.15
CA GLU A 202 -5.42 7.87 9.31
C GLU A 202 -4.81 7.07 10.45
N ARG A 203 -5.29 5.84 10.67
CA ARG A 203 -4.84 4.93 11.74
C ARG A 203 -3.36 4.54 11.63
N LEU A 204 -2.91 4.18 10.43
CA LEU A 204 -1.50 3.82 10.19
C LEU A 204 -0.59 5.04 10.30
N VAL A 205 -1.09 6.21 9.88
CA VAL A 205 -0.36 7.48 10.02
C VAL A 205 -0.27 7.89 11.49
N THR A 206 -1.34 7.78 12.27
CA THR A 206 -1.33 8.07 13.71
C THR A 206 -0.34 7.18 14.45
N ILE A 207 -0.31 5.88 14.14
CA ILE A 207 0.66 4.94 14.74
C ILE A 207 2.09 5.34 14.35
N ALA A 208 2.35 5.64 13.08
CA ALA A 208 3.68 6.04 12.62
C ALA A 208 4.15 7.38 13.25
N GLN A 209 3.25 8.36 13.38
CA GLN A 209 3.55 9.64 14.00
C GLN A 209 3.76 9.52 15.52
N PHE A 210 2.93 8.74 16.20
CA PHE A 210 3.08 8.45 17.62
C PHE A 210 4.43 7.81 17.92
N ILE A 211 4.81 6.80 17.14
CA ILE A 211 6.10 6.14 17.28
C ILE A 211 7.26 7.12 17.04
N ASN A 212 7.17 7.97 16.01
CA ASN A 212 8.20 8.98 15.72
C ASN A 212 8.36 10.01 16.85
N HIS A 213 7.27 10.37 17.54
CA HIS A 213 7.35 11.25 18.71
C HIS A 213 8.09 10.59 19.88
N ILE A 214 7.81 9.31 20.15
CA ILE A 214 8.48 8.56 21.21
C ILE A 214 9.99 8.46 20.96
N GLU A 215 10.40 8.14 19.74
CA GLU A 215 11.82 8.05 19.36
C GLU A 215 12.52 9.42 19.52
N SER A 216 11.88 10.51 19.09
CA SER A 216 12.45 11.86 19.25
C SER A 216 12.57 12.30 20.71
N ASP A 217 11.63 11.88 21.57
CA ASP A 217 11.67 12.19 23.00
C ASP A 217 12.75 11.36 23.73
N GLU A 218 12.98 10.11 23.31
CA GLU A 218 14.11 9.30 23.78
C GLU A 218 15.46 9.92 23.35
N GLU A 219 15.61 10.32 22.08
CA GLU A 219 16.85 10.88 21.56
C GLU A 219 17.20 12.23 22.25
N ASN A 220 16.19 13.05 22.54
CA ASN A 220 16.37 14.31 23.27
C ASN A 220 16.70 14.11 24.75
N ARG A 221 16.18 13.06 25.40
CA ARG A 221 16.52 12.72 26.79
C ARG A 221 17.93 12.15 26.93
N VAL A 222 18.40 11.42 25.93
CA VAL A 222 19.78 10.90 25.88
C VAL A 222 20.78 12.01 25.61
N LYS A 223 20.45 12.99 24.75
CA LYS A 223 21.32 14.15 24.45
C LYS A 223 21.31 15.26 25.52
N GLY A 224 20.31 15.26 26.41
CA GLY A 224 20.16 16.24 27.50
C GLY A 224 20.80 15.84 28.84
N LYS A 225 21.48 14.69 28.89
CA LYS A 225 22.35 14.24 29.99
C LYS A 225 23.81 14.33 29.56
#